data_AF-A0AAQ4QX58-F1
#
_entry.id   AF-A0AAQ4QX58-F1
#
_cell.length_a   1.000
_cell.length_b   1.000
_cell.length_c   1.000
_cell.angle_alpha   90.00
_cell.angle_beta   90.00
_cell.angle_gamma   90.00
#
_symmetry.space_group_name_H-M   'P 1'
#
loop_
_entity.id
_entity.type
_entity.pdbx_description
1 polymer ?
#
loop_
_entity_poly.entity_id
_entity_poly.type
_entity_poly.pdbx_seq_one_letter_code
_entity_poly.pdbx_strand_id
1 'polypeptide(L)'
;MPLQHFHCHPFRIFRAVLRRSCASVREILPFFYLSESTMELLCLEMDTIRARPDPNLLCDDRVLQSLLTIEERFLPQYSYFKSVQKDIQPFMRRMVATWMLEVCEEEKCEEEVFPLAMNYLDRFLAVVPTKKCNLQLLGAVCMFLASKLKETRPLTAEKLCIYTDNSIRPQELLEWELVVLGKLKWNLAAVTPNDFIEHIVRRLPLPEDKLALIPGMWSCVLEAYQWLSEHPVTLQSRLSPG
;
A
#
# COMPACT_ATOMS: atom_id res chain seq x y z
N MET A 1 2.53 -19.62 32.84
CA MET A 1 2.07 -19.97 31.47
C MET A 1 1.93 -18.67 30.70
N PRO A 2 2.74 -18.38 29.67
CA PRO A 2 2.66 -17.08 29.01
C PRO A 2 1.52 -17.09 27.98
N LEU A 3 0.66 -16.09 28.10
CA LEU A 3 -0.39 -15.74 27.14
C LEU A 3 0.23 -15.45 25.77
N GLN A 4 -0.01 -16.32 24.78
CA GLN A 4 0.27 -16.00 23.38
C GLN A 4 -0.80 -15.04 22.89
N HIS A 5 -0.47 -13.74 22.89
CA HIS A 5 -1.22 -12.74 22.13
C HIS A 5 -1.09 -13.06 20.64
N PHE A 6 -2.16 -13.56 20.03
CA PHE A 6 -2.23 -13.79 18.59
C PHE A 6 -2.45 -12.46 17.85
N HIS A 7 -1.38 -11.69 17.66
CA HIS A 7 -1.40 -10.52 16.79
C HIS A 7 -1.41 -10.97 15.30
N CYS A 8 -2.28 -10.32 14.53
CA CYS A 8 -2.47 -10.61 13.11
C CYS A 8 -1.54 -9.76 12.26
N HIS A 9 -0.41 -10.36 11.88
CA HIS A 9 0.50 -9.79 10.90
C HIS A 9 -0.14 -9.81 9.50
N PRO A 10 -0.14 -8.69 8.75
CA PRO A 10 -0.32 -8.68 7.31
C PRO A 10 0.54 -9.72 6.60
N PHE A 11 1.71 -10.11 7.14
CA PHE A 11 2.46 -11.30 6.70
C PHE A 11 1.62 -12.61 6.67
N ARG A 12 0.74 -12.85 7.65
CA ARG A 12 -0.15 -14.04 7.69
C ARG A 12 -1.32 -13.91 6.73
N ILE A 13 -1.85 -12.70 6.55
CA ILE A 13 -2.91 -12.40 5.57
C ILE A 13 -2.34 -12.55 4.17
N PHE A 14 -1.18 -11.96 3.90
CA PHE A 14 -0.44 -12.09 2.65
C PHE A 14 -0.05 -13.54 2.38
N ARG A 15 0.36 -14.32 3.39
CA ARG A 15 0.58 -15.78 3.24
C ARG A 15 -0.70 -16.57 2.99
N ALA A 16 -1.83 -16.19 3.57
CA ALA A 16 -3.14 -16.81 3.33
C ALA A 16 -3.70 -16.44 1.95
N VAL A 17 -3.47 -15.21 1.50
CA VAL A 17 -3.81 -14.71 0.17
C VAL A 17 -2.89 -15.31 -0.88
N LEU A 18 -1.57 -15.37 -0.68
CA LEU A 18 -0.64 -16.13 -1.54
C LEU A 18 -1.03 -17.60 -1.63
N ARG A 19 -1.45 -18.23 -0.52
CA ARG A 19 -1.93 -19.63 -0.54
C ARG A 19 -3.23 -19.80 -1.33
N ARG A 20 -4.12 -18.80 -1.34
CA ARG A 20 -5.33 -18.79 -2.18
C ARG A 20 -5.01 -18.47 -3.63
N SER A 21 -4.17 -17.48 -3.91
CA SER A 21 -3.75 -17.09 -5.25
C SER A 21 -2.86 -18.15 -5.91
N CYS A 22 -2.04 -18.91 -5.18
CA CYS A 22 -1.29 -20.06 -5.73
C CYS A 22 -2.21 -21.14 -6.34
N ALA A 23 -3.46 -21.25 -5.88
CA ALA A 23 -4.43 -22.13 -6.51
C ALA A 23 -4.94 -21.58 -7.86
N SER A 24 -4.93 -20.25 -8.05
CA SER A 24 -5.36 -19.55 -9.27
C SER A 24 -4.21 -19.21 -10.23
N VAL A 25 -2.94 -19.24 -9.79
CA VAL A 25 -1.73 -19.02 -10.61
C VAL A 25 -1.58 -20.08 -11.72
N ARG A 26 -2.34 -21.18 -11.69
CA ARG A 26 -2.37 -22.17 -12.78
C ARG A 26 -3.19 -21.72 -14.01
N GLU A 27 -4.08 -20.72 -13.90
CA GLU A 27 -5.02 -20.39 -14.99
C GLU A 27 -4.73 -19.06 -15.71
N ILE A 28 -3.81 -18.22 -15.22
CA ILE A 28 -3.51 -16.89 -15.81
C ILE A 28 -2.44 -16.95 -16.92
N LEU A 29 -1.83 -18.12 -17.13
CA LEU A 29 -0.71 -18.32 -18.07
C LEU A 29 -0.97 -18.06 -19.57
N PRO A 30 -2.19 -17.98 -20.14
CA PRO A 30 -2.33 -17.72 -21.57
C PRO A 30 -2.54 -16.25 -21.98
N PHE A 31 -2.79 -15.30 -21.06
CA PHE A 31 -3.25 -13.95 -21.47
C PHE A 31 -2.14 -12.90 -21.69
N PHE A 32 -0.89 -13.17 -21.28
CA PHE A 32 0.19 -12.17 -21.35
C PHE A 32 1.11 -12.29 -22.57
N TYR A 33 0.89 -13.27 -23.44
CA TYR A 33 1.59 -13.41 -24.73
C TYR A 33 0.70 -12.90 -25.86
N LEU A 34 0.56 -11.58 -26.03
CA LEU A 34 0.22 -10.91 -27.30
C LEU A 34 0.04 -9.39 -27.08
N SER A 35 1.14 -8.66 -27.20
CA SER A 35 1.22 -7.21 -27.47
C SER A 35 2.71 -6.84 -27.57
N GLU A 36 3.41 -7.30 -28.62
CA GLU A 36 4.01 -6.45 -29.67
C GLU A 36 4.91 -5.33 -29.12
N SER A 37 6.24 -5.44 -29.23
CA SER A 37 7.06 -5.20 -30.44
C SER A 37 6.98 -3.75 -30.95
N THR A 38 7.72 -2.85 -30.30
CA THR A 38 8.25 -1.64 -30.93
C THR A 38 9.69 -1.41 -30.48
N MET A 39 10.63 -1.70 -31.39
CA MET A 39 11.98 -1.15 -31.36
C MET A 39 11.90 0.28 -31.89
N GLU A 40 11.86 1.27 -31.00
CA GLU A 40 12.20 2.65 -31.33
C GLU A 40 13.29 3.18 -30.41
N LEU A 41 14.30 3.73 -31.08
CA LEU A 41 15.57 4.21 -30.56
C LEU A 41 15.34 5.60 -29.93
N LEU A 42 15.12 5.66 -28.61
CA LEU A 42 15.14 6.91 -27.83
C LEU A 42 16.21 6.80 -26.74
N CYS A 43 17.37 7.37 -27.03
CA CYS A 43 18.41 7.60 -26.03
C CYS A 43 18.02 8.76 -25.09
N LEU A 44 18.07 8.48 -23.78
CA LEU A 44 18.14 9.40 -22.62
C LEU A 44 16.85 10.11 -22.15
N GLU A 45 16.14 9.47 -21.20
CA GLU A 45 16.04 9.99 -19.82
C GLU A 45 15.53 8.91 -18.84
N MET A 46 16.41 8.52 -17.90
CA MET A 46 16.18 7.82 -16.62
C MET A 46 15.60 6.40 -16.62
N ASP A 47 16.48 5.41 -16.74
CA ASP A 47 16.33 4.21 -15.91
C ASP A 47 16.38 4.66 -14.44
N THR A 48 15.33 4.40 -13.67
CA THR A 48 15.40 4.50 -12.22
C THR A 48 16.51 3.54 -11.77
N ILE A 49 17.62 4.09 -11.25
CA ILE A 49 18.71 3.28 -10.72
C ILE A 49 18.21 2.64 -9.43
N ARG A 50 17.54 1.50 -9.54
CA ARG A 50 17.10 0.73 -8.39
C ARG A 50 18.33 0.14 -7.71
N ALA A 51 18.47 0.39 -6.41
CA ALA A 51 19.57 -0.17 -5.63
C ALA A 51 19.54 -1.70 -5.74
N ARG A 52 20.72 -2.31 -5.88
CA ARG A 52 20.81 -3.78 -5.89
C ARG A 52 20.35 -4.31 -4.53
N PRO A 53 19.58 -5.40 -4.49
CA PRO A 53 19.15 -5.99 -3.22
C PRO A 53 20.36 -6.40 -2.37
N ASP A 54 20.43 -5.92 -1.12
CA ASP A 54 21.52 -6.25 -0.21
C ASP A 54 21.31 -7.66 0.40
N PRO A 55 22.18 -8.64 0.10
CA PRO A 55 22.04 -9.99 0.63
C PRO A 55 22.05 -10.04 2.16
N ASN A 56 22.78 -9.15 2.84
CA ASN A 56 22.84 -9.12 4.30
C ASN A 56 21.52 -8.65 4.91
N LEU A 57 20.83 -7.71 4.27
CA LEU A 57 19.51 -7.29 4.72
C LEU A 57 18.49 -8.41 4.54
N LEU A 58 18.60 -9.17 3.45
CA LEU A 58 17.52 -10.06 3.00
C LEU A 58 17.62 -11.48 3.57
N CYS A 59 18.85 -11.95 3.82
CA CYS A 59 19.15 -13.27 4.38
C CYS A 59 19.17 -13.27 5.92
N ASP A 60 19.23 -12.11 6.57
CA ASP A 60 19.24 -12.03 8.03
C ASP A 60 17.81 -12.08 8.60
N ASP A 61 17.53 -13.12 9.39
CA ASP A 61 16.24 -13.29 10.06
C ASP A 61 15.93 -12.14 11.04
N ARG A 62 16.95 -11.46 11.59
CA ARG A 62 16.76 -10.32 12.50
C ARG A 62 16.09 -9.13 11.81
N VAL A 63 16.35 -8.95 10.52
CA VAL A 63 15.73 -7.88 9.71
C VAL A 63 14.25 -8.19 9.53
N LEU A 64 13.90 -9.42 9.16
CA LEU A 64 12.51 -9.85 9.05
C LEU A 64 11.76 -9.71 10.39
N GLN A 65 12.36 -10.11 11.51
CA GLN A 65 11.76 -9.93 12.84
C GLN A 65 11.56 -8.46 13.20
N SER A 66 12.51 -7.59 12.81
CA SER A 66 12.38 -6.14 13.01
C SER A 66 11.24 -5.58 12.17
N LEU A 67 11.11 -5.96 10.90
CA LEU A 67 10.01 -5.55 10.03
C LEU A 67 8.64 -5.96 10.59
N LEU A 68 8.52 -7.20 11.08
CA LEU A 68 7.30 -7.69 11.73
C LEU A 68 6.96 -6.88 12.99
N THR A 69 7.96 -6.52 13.80
CA THR A 69 7.78 -5.70 15.01
C THR A 69 7.35 -4.27 14.67
N ILE A 70 7.90 -3.71 13.58
CA ILE A 70 7.52 -2.36 13.14
C ILE A 70 6.09 -2.39 12.60
N GLU A 71 5.73 -3.35 11.75
CA GLU A 71 4.39 -3.54 11.19
C GLU A 71 3.28 -3.45 12.25
N GLU A 72 3.45 -4.08 13.41
CA GLU A 72 2.50 -4.03 14.53
C GLU A 72 2.16 -2.60 14.99
N ARG A 73 3.11 -1.67 14.91
CA ARG A 73 2.94 -0.28 15.33
C ARG A 73 2.13 0.55 14.33
N PHE A 74 1.96 0.06 13.10
CA PHE A 74 1.33 0.78 12.00
C PHE A 74 0.00 0.19 11.57
N LEU A 75 -0.48 -0.87 12.23
CA LEU A 75 -1.78 -1.46 11.97
C LEU A 75 -2.92 -0.52 12.40
N PRO A 76 -3.74 -0.01 11.47
CA PRO A 76 -4.88 0.82 11.83
C PRO A 76 -5.97 -0.04 12.50
N GLN A 77 -6.61 0.52 13.53
CA GLN A 77 -7.77 -0.12 14.15
C GLN A 77 -9.01 0.09 13.28
N TYR A 78 -9.39 -0.91 12.47
CA TYR A 78 -10.56 -0.84 11.56
C TYR A 78 -11.91 -0.49 12.22
N SER A 79 -12.00 -0.55 13.55
CA SER A 79 -13.18 -0.12 14.31
C SER A 79 -13.42 1.40 14.30
N TYR A 80 -12.53 2.20 13.68
CA TYR A 80 -12.67 3.67 13.64
C TYR A 80 -13.96 4.16 12.98
N PHE A 81 -14.58 3.37 12.10
CA PHE A 81 -15.92 3.67 11.55
C PHE A 81 -17.04 3.68 12.60
N LYS A 82 -16.85 3.00 13.72
CA LYS A 82 -17.80 2.95 14.84
C LYS A 82 -17.40 3.85 15.99
N SER A 83 -16.09 3.97 16.25
CA SER A 83 -15.58 4.68 17.43
C SER A 83 -15.25 6.16 17.19
N VAL A 84 -14.79 6.54 15.99
CA VAL A 84 -14.27 7.89 15.72
C VAL A 84 -15.05 8.60 14.63
N GLN A 85 -15.29 7.93 13.50
CA GLN A 85 -15.95 8.52 12.35
C GLN A 85 -17.48 8.51 12.53
N LYS A 86 -18.09 9.69 12.35
CA LYS A 86 -19.55 9.87 12.36
C LYS A 86 -20.10 10.07 10.94
N ASP A 87 -19.32 10.72 10.08
CA ASP A 87 -19.76 11.13 8.75
C ASP A 87 -19.19 10.23 7.63
N ILE A 88 -18.10 9.50 7.90
CA ILE A 88 -17.44 8.65 6.91
C ILE A 88 -17.96 7.22 7.00
N GLN A 89 -18.43 6.69 5.87
CA GLN A 89 -18.87 5.31 5.75
C GLN A 89 -17.84 4.47 4.98
N PRO A 90 -17.79 3.13 5.20
CA PRO A 90 -16.80 2.27 4.54
C PRO A 90 -16.80 2.36 3.01
N PHE A 91 -17.95 2.57 2.37
CA PHE A 91 -18.01 2.75 0.92
C PHE A 91 -17.34 4.05 0.46
N MET A 92 -17.40 5.13 1.24
CA MET A 92 -16.75 6.40 0.88
C MET A 92 -15.22 6.25 0.89
N ARG A 93 -14.69 5.53 1.91
CA ARG A 93 -13.27 5.16 1.97
C ARG A 93 -12.87 4.29 0.78
N ARG A 94 -13.73 3.37 0.34
CA ARG A 94 -13.50 2.56 -0.86
C ARG A 94 -13.43 3.42 -2.13
N MET A 95 -14.38 4.35 -2.33
CA MET A 95 -14.38 5.25 -3.48
C MET A 95 -13.08 6.05 -3.57
N VAL A 96 -12.61 6.61 -2.44
CA VAL A 96 -11.33 7.34 -2.40
C VAL A 96 -10.14 6.42 -2.61
N ALA A 97 -10.16 5.19 -2.08
CA ALA A 97 -9.10 4.22 -2.33
C ALA A 97 -9.01 3.82 -3.82
N THR A 98 -10.14 3.61 -4.49
CA THR A 98 -10.18 3.33 -5.93
C THR A 98 -9.63 4.51 -6.73
N TRP A 99 -10.05 5.74 -6.43
CA TRP A 99 -9.50 6.93 -7.07
C TRP A 99 -7.99 7.08 -6.83
N MET A 100 -7.51 6.89 -5.60
CA MET A 100 -6.08 6.94 -5.28
C MET A 100 -5.28 5.92 -6.09
N LEU A 101 -5.83 4.72 -6.27
CA LEU A 101 -5.22 3.68 -7.09
C LEU A 101 -5.13 4.10 -8.55
N GLU A 102 -6.23 4.54 -9.15
CA GLU A 102 -6.28 4.99 -10.55
C GLU A 102 -5.23 6.10 -10.80
N VAL A 103 -5.09 7.05 -9.88
CA VAL A 103 -4.06 8.10 -9.96
C VAL A 103 -2.65 7.51 -9.91
N CYS A 104 -2.38 6.55 -9.01
CA CYS A 104 -1.08 5.91 -8.92
C CYS A 104 -0.75 5.07 -10.18
N GLU A 105 -1.74 4.43 -10.80
CA GLU A 105 -1.56 3.67 -12.03
C GLU A 105 -1.29 4.59 -13.24
N GLU A 106 -2.06 5.67 -13.36
CA GLU A 106 -1.88 6.67 -14.43
C GLU A 106 -0.50 7.35 -14.35
N GLU A 107 -0.07 7.69 -13.13
CA GLU A 107 1.25 8.28 -12.87
C GLU A 107 2.40 7.27 -12.87
N LYS A 108 2.09 5.97 -12.98
CA LYS A 108 3.06 4.86 -12.89
C LYS A 108 3.91 4.97 -11.63
N CYS A 109 3.27 5.27 -10.51
CA CYS A 109 3.94 5.40 -9.22
C CYS A 109 4.64 4.10 -8.82
N GLU A 110 5.66 4.21 -7.96
CA GLU A 110 6.27 3.03 -7.34
C GLU A 110 5.20 2.24 -6.56
N GLU A 111 5.27 0.91 -6.64
CA GLU A 111 4.31 -0.04 -6.06
C GLU A 111 4.09 0.17 -4.55
N GLU A 112 5.01 0.84 -3.86
CA GLU A 112 4.92 1.10 -2.42
C GLU A 112 4.07 2.34 -2.08
N VAL A 113 3.84 3.25 -3.04
CA VAL A 113 3.19 4.54 -2.80
C VAL A 113 1.74 4.36 -2.35
N PHE A 114 0.95 3.59 -3.08
CA PHE A 114 -0.47 3.41 -2.76
C PHE A 114 -0.71 2.67 -1.42
N PRO A 115 -0.06 1.51 -1.14
CA PRO A 115 -0.17 0.83 0.16
C PRO A 115 0.16 1.74 1.34
N LEU A 116 1.19 2.57 1.17
CA LEU A 116 1.65 3.52 2.18
C LEU A 116 0.69 4.69 2.36
N ALA A 117 0.16 5.24 1.26
CA ALA A 117 -0.86 6.28 1.31
C ALA A 117 -2.15 5.79 2.01
N MET A 118 -2.56 4.54 1.75
CA MET A 118 -3.69 3.91 2.44
C MET A 118 -3.41 3.70 3.94
N ASN A 119 -2.17 3.36 4.31
CA ASN A 119 -1.76 3.29 5.71
C ASN A 119 -1.92 4.65 6.42
N TYR A 120 -1.51 5.74 5.77
CA TYR A 120 -1.66 7.09 6.30
C TYR A 120 -3.13 7.49 6.46
N LEU A 121 -3.95 7.21 5.43
CA LEU A 121 -5.38 7.51 5.43
C LEU A 121 -6.08 6.80 6.59
N ASP A 122 -5.87 5.50 6.75
CA ASP A 122 -6.54 4.74 7.80
C ASP A 122 -6.06 5.14 9.20
N ARG A 123 -4.74 5.39 9.38
CA ARG A 123 -4.20 5.86 10.67
C ARG A 123 -4.72 7.24 11.03
N PHE A 124 -4.87 8.14 10.06
CA PHE A 124 -5.44 9.46 10.30
C PHE A 124 -6.91 9.35 10.70
N LEU A 125 -7.71 8.57 9.97
CA LEU A 125 -9.12 8.32 10.29
C LEU A 125 -9.32 7.58 11.62
N ALA A 126 -8.32 6.85 12.10
CA ALA A 126 -8.36 6.22 13.41
C ALA A 126 -8.23 7.20 14.58
N VAL A 127 -7.75 8.43 14.35
CA VAL A 127 -7.52 9.41 15.44
C VAL A 127 -8.21 10.76 15.23
N VAL A 128 -8.60 11.12 14.01
CA VAL A 128 -9.26 12.40 13.70
C VAL A 128 -10.64 12.15 13.10
N PRO A 129 -11.72 12.69 13.70
CA PRO A 129 -13.03 12.69 13.06
C PRO A 129 -13.00 13.61 11.83
N THR A 130 -13.28 13.06 10.66
CA THR A 130 -13.15 13.76 9.37
C THR A 130 -14.50 13.90 8.71
N LYS A 131 -14.76 15.06 8.11
CA LYS A 131 -15.98 15.29 7.33
C LYS A 131 -15.84 14.65 5.95
N LYS A 132 -16.93 14.14 5.40
CA LYS A 132 -16.97 13.51 4.06
C LYS A 132 -16.41 14.40 2.94
N CYS A 133 -16.62 15.71 3.02
CA CYS A 133 -16.11 16.67 2.03
C CYS A 133 -14.57 16.76 1.99
N ASN A 134 -13.89 16.40 3.08
CA ASN A 134 -12.43 16.49 3.19
C ASN A 134 -11.76 15.14 2.89
N LEU A 135 -12.52 14.10 2.55
CA LEU A 135 -11.96 12.75 2.38
C LEU A 135 -11.08 12.64 1.13
N GLN A 136 -11.47 13.27 0.01
CA GLN A 136 -10.66 13.30 -1.21
C GLN A 136 -9.37 14.12 -0.99
N LEU A 137 -9.47 15.25 -0.28
CA LEU A 137 -8.31 16.05 0.13
C LEU A 137 -7.34 15.25 0.98
N LEU A 138 -7.86 14.55 2.00
CA LEU A 138 -7.04 13.68 2.84
C LEU A 138 -6.36 12.59 2.00
N GLY A 139 -7.07 11.97 1.05
CA GLY A 139 -6.51 11.00 0.11
C GLY A 139 -5.37 11.58 -0.73
N ALA A 140 -5.57 12.76 -1.32
CA ALA A 140 -4.55 13.48 -2.08
C ALA A 140 -3.29 13.76 -1.25
N VAL A 141 -3.46 14.25 -0.02
CA VAL A 141 -2.36 14.54 0.91
C VAL A 141 -1.62 13.26 1.31
N CYS A 142 -2.33 12.15 1.52
CA CYS A 142 -1.71 10.87 1.83
C CYS A 142 -0.87 10.35 0.66
N MET A 143 -1.34 10.48 -0.58
CA MET A 143 -0.54 10.15 -1.76
C MET A 143 0.68 11.06 -1.88
N PHE A 144 0.52 12.37 -1.68
CA PHE A 144 1.60 13.34 -1.70
C PHE A 144 2.72 13.03 -0.69
N LEU A 145 2.35 12.62 0.53
CA LEU A 145 3.31 12.22 1.56
C LEU A 145 3.98 10.89 1.22
N ALA A 146 3.24 9.93 0.67
CA ALA A 146 3.77 8.63 0.31
C ALA A 146 4.73 8.71 -0.87
N SER A 147 4.40 9.50 -1.90
CA SER A 147 5.25 9.73 -3.06
C SER A 147 6.58 10.39 -2.65
N LYS A 148 6.53 11.42 -1.79
CA LYS A 148 7.74 12.05 -1.22
C LYS A 148 8.67 11.07 -0.50
N LEU A 149 8.15 9.98 0.05
CA LEU A 149 8.95 9.01 0.79
C LEU A 149 9.51 7.89 -0.10
N LYS A 150 8.75 7.46 -1.10
CA LYS A 150 9.06 6.26 -1.88
C LYS A 150 9.53 6.52 -3.31
N GLU A 151 9.20 7.68 -3.87
CA GLU A 151 9.55 8.00 -5.26
C GLU A 151 10.82 8.84 -5.35
N THR A 152 11.58 8.63 -6.43
CA THR A 152 12.70 9.51 -6.79
C THR A 152 12.20 10.87 -7.26
N ARG A 153 11.07 10.89 -8.00
CA ARG A 153 10.40 12.10 -8.48
C ARG A 153 8.96 12.08 -7.95
N PRO A 154 8.70 12.68 -6.78
CA PRO A 154 7.39 12.59 -6.15
C PRO A 154 6.32 13.37 -6.91
N LEU A 155 5.08 12.90 -6.82
CA LEU A 155 3.88 13.65 -7.26
C LEU A 155 3.89 15.10 -6.74
N THR A 156 3.60 16.06 -7.61
CA THR A 156 3.50 17.47 -7.21
C THR A 156 2.09 17.79 -6.71
N ALA A 157 1.98 18.80 -5.83
CA ALA A 157 0.68 19.26 -5.33
C ALA A 157 -0.23 19.75 -6.48
N GLU A 158 0.35 20.45 -7.46
CA GLU A 158 -0.36 20.92 -8.65
C GLU A 158 -0.96 19.76 -9.45
N LYS A 159 -0.20 18.68 -9.64
CA LYS A 159 -0.67 17.51 -10.39
C LYS A 159 -1.79 16.79 -9.66
N LEU A 160 -1.67 16.62 -8.35
CA LEU A 160 -2.74 16.04 -7.54
C LEU A 160 -4.00 16.91 -7.55
N CYS A 161 -3.88 18.24 -7.57
CA CYS A 161 -5.03 19.13 -7.73
C CYS A 161 -5.74 18.94 -9.08
N ILE A 162 -5.00 18.70 -10.16
CA ILE A 162 -5.58 18.39 -11.49
C ILE A 162 -6.41 17.10 -11.42
N TYR A 163 -5.91 16.04 -10.78
CA TYR A 163 -6.65 14.77 -10.59
C TYR A 163 -7.90 14.88 -9.71
N THR A 164 -8.07 16.00 -9.01
CA THR A 164 -9.27 16.31 -8.22
C THR A 164 -10.24 17.23 -8.97
N ASP A 165 -10.09 17.37 -10.30
CA ASP A 165 -10.81 18.34 -11.13
C ASP A 165 -10.69 19.78 -10.59
N ASN A 166 -9.54 20.11 -10.00
CA ASN A 166 -9.28 21.39 -9.32
C ASN A 166 -10.29 21.74 -8.21
N SER A 167 -10.99 20.74 -7.67
CA SER A 167 -11.83 20.93 -6.48
C SER A 167 -11.02 21.26 -5.24
N ILE A 168 -9.76 20.82 -5.20
CA ILE A 168 -8.77 21.10 -4.15
C ILE A 168 -7.71 22.04 -4.69
N ARG A 169 -7.29 23.02 -3.87
CA ARG A 169 -6.22 23.97 -4.22
C ARG A 169 -4.86 23.50 -3.69
N PRO A 170 -3.74 23.83 -4.36
CA PRO A 170 -2.41 23.45 -3.88
C PRO A 170 -2.11 23.95 -2.47
N GLN A 171 -2.54 25.18 -2.13
CA GLN A 171 -2.34 25.74 -0.80
C GLN A 171 -3.06 24.91 0.27
N GLU A 172 -4.30 24.49 -0.01
CA GLU A 172 -5.08 23.65 0.91
C GLU A 172 -4.43 22.28 1.12
N LEU A 173 -3.88 21.69 0.04
CA LEU A 173 -3.13 20.44 0.11
C LEU A 173 -1.88 20.58 1.00
N LEU A 174 -1.10 21.66 0.84
CA LEU A 174 0.10 21.92 1.64
C LEU A 174 -0.23 22.23 3.12
N GLU A 175 -1.34 22.91 3.40
CA GLU A 175 -1.80 23.13 4.77
C GLU A 175 -2.19 21.80 5.44
N TRP A 176 -2.92 20.95 4.73
CA TRP A 176 -3.30 19.63 5.23
C TRP A 176 -2.13 18.66 5.36
N GLU A 177 -1.07 18.81 4.56
CA GLU A 177 0.17 18.05 4.72
C GLU A 177 0.69 18.16 6.16
N LEU A 178 0.77 19.38 6.69
CA LEU A 178 1.24 19.63 8.05
C LEU A 178 0.29 19.05 9.11
N VAL A 179 -1.03 19.10 8.85
CA VAL A 179 -2.03 18.50 9.74
C VAL A 179 -1.86 16.98 9.80
N VAL A 180 -1.74 16.32 8.65
CA VAL A 180 -1.54 14.87 8.58
C VAL A 180 -0.23 14.47 9.25
N LEU A 181 0.88 15.15 8.92
CA LEU A 181 2.18 14.93 9.55
C LEU A 181 2.12 15.07 11.08
N GLY A 182 1.49 16.14 11.57
CA GLY A 182 1.32 16.38 13.00
C GLY A 182 0.52 15.28 13.70
N LYS A 183 -0.56 14.79 13.07
CA LYS A 183 -1.41 13.73 13.64
C LYS A 183 -0.75 12.35 13.59
N LEU A 184 0.05 12.08 12.55
CA LEU A 184 0.85 10.87 12.44
C LEU A 184 2.17 10.95 13.22
N LYS A 185 2.43 12.07 13.91
CA LYS A 185 3.67 12.33 14.68
C LYS A 185 4.92 12.14 13.85
N TRP A 186 4.87 12.51 12.57
CA TRP A 186 5.96 12.33 11.60
C TRP A 186 6.41 10.87 11.41
N ASN A 187 5.64 9.91 11.93
CA ASN A 187 5.95 8.50 11.83
C ASN A 187 5.38 7.95 10.51
N LEU A 188 6.10 8.20 9.42
CA LEU A 188 5.70 7.89 8.05
C LEU A 188 6.34 6.61 7.50
N ALA A 189 7.46 6.14 8.06
CA ALA A 189 8.15 4.93 7.61
C ALA A 189 7.43 3.65 8.05
N ALA A 190 6.18 3.49 7.62
CA ALA A 190 5.40 2.28 7.82
C ALA A 190 5.96 1.16 6.93
N VAL A 191 5.99 -0.05 7.47
CA VAL A 191 6.30 -1.24 6.67
C VAL A 191 5.10 -1.55 5.79
N THR A 192 5.35 -1.69 4.50
CA THR A 192 4.39 -2.06 3.47
C THR A 192 4.52 -3.55 3.16
N PRO A 193 3.51 -4.18 2.54
CA PRO A 193 3.62 -5.58 2.12
C PRO A 193 4.78 -5.84 1.15
N ASN A 194 5.17 -4.84 0.34
CA ASN A 194 6.29 -4.96 -0.58
C ASN A 194 7.63 -5.18 0.14
N ASP A 195 7.81 -4.58 1.31
CA ASP A 195 9.00 -4.81 2.16
C ASP A 195 9.14 -6.30 2.57
N PHE A 196 8.04 -7.06 2.62
CA PHE A 196 8.07 -8.49 2.94
C PHE A 196 8.22 -9.41 1.72
N ILE A 197 7.87 -8.95 0.52
CA ILE A 197 7.87 -9.77 -0.70
C ILE A 197 9.25 -10.38 -0.93
N GLU A 198 10.29 -9.56 -0.90
CA GLU A 198 11.65 -10.01 -1.16
C GLU A 198 12.15 -11.04 -0.12
N HIS A 199 11.72 -10.90 1.13
CA HIS A 199 12.05 -11.84 2.20
C HIS A 199 11.29 -13.16 2.07
N ILE A 200 10.04 -13.13 1.58
CA ILE A 200 9.22 -14.32 1.37
C ILE A 200 9.73 -15.10 0.17
N VAL A 201 9.93 -14.42 -0.97
CA VAL A 201 10.31 -15.04 -2.23
C VAL A 201 11.62 -15.81 -2.10
N ARG A 202 12.62 -15.24 -1.41
CA ARG A 202 13.91 -15.94 -1.16
C ARG A 202 13.79 -17.19 -0.28
N ARG A 203 12.77 -17.27 0.58
CA ARG A 203 12.54 -18.43 1.46
C ARG A 203 11.66 -19.48 0.79
N LEU A 204 11.08 -19.19 -0.38
CA LEU A 204 10.34 -20.15 -1.17
C LEU A 204 11.31 -20.93 -2.08
N PRO A 205 11.15 -22.26 -2.23
CA PRO A 205 11.94 -23.05 -3.17
C PRO A 205 11.43 -22.83 -4.60
N LEU A 206 11.61 -21.62 -5.14
CA LEU A 206 11.22 -21.26 -6.50
C LEU A 206 12.43 -21.32 -7.45
N PRO A 207 12.26 -21.80 -8.69
CA PRO A 207 13.29 -21.68 -9.72
C PRO A 207 13.60 -20.20 -10.00
N GLU A 208 14.87 -19.85 -10.25
CA GLU A 208 15.30 -18.47 -10.49
C GLU A 208 14.53 -17.81 -11.64
N ASP A 209 14.12 -18.59 -12.64
CA ASP A 209 13.35 -18.18 -13.81
C ASP A 209 11.96 -17.59 -13.46
N LYS A 210 11.42 -17.93 -12.28
CA LYS A 210 10.13 -17.39 -11.79
C LYS A 210 10.28 -16.15 -10.90
N LEU A 211 11.50 -15.76 -10.56
CA LEU A 211 11.75 -14.50 -9.82
C LEU A 211 11.46 -13.27 -10.70
N ALA A 212 11.46 -13.41 -12.02
CA ALA A 212 11.02 -12.38 -12.96
C ALA A 212 9.52 -12.05 -12.86
N LEU A 213 8.72 -12.82 -12.10
CA LEU A 213 7.29 -12.57 -11.86
C LEU A 213 7.04 -11.62 -10.68
N ILE A 214 8.07 -11.20 -9.94
CA ILE A 214 7.95 -10.29 -8.79
C ILE A 214 7.25 -8.96 -9.17
N PRO A 215 7.52 -8.32 -10.33
CA PRO A 215 6.76 -7.14 -10.76
C PRO A 215 5.26 -7.42 -10.97
N GLY A 216 4.89 -8.66 -11.31
CA GLY A 216 3.48 -9.09 -11.40
C GLY A 216 2.82 -9.31 -10.03
N MET A 217 3.60 -9.34 -8.93
CA MET A 217 3.05 -9.42 -7.58
C MET A 217 2.34 -8.13 -7.17
N TRP A 218 2.63 -6.99 -7.82
CA TRP A 218 1.88 -5.76 -7.64
C TRP A 218 0.38 -5.98 -7.81
N SER A 219 -0.03 -6.61 -8.91
CA SER A 219 -1.43 -6.94 -9.18
C SER A 219 -2.04 -7.80 -8.06
N CYS A 220 -1.28 -8.77 -7.53
CA CYS A 220 -1.74 -9.60 -6.41
C CYS A 220 -1.83 -8.82 -5.08
N VAL A 221 -0.88 -7.93 -4.80
CA VAL A 221 -0.87 -7.05 -3.62
C VAL A 221 -2.04 -6.08 -3.71
N LEU A 222 -2.31 -5.56 -4.90
CA LEU A 222 -3.43 -4.69 -5.21
C LEU A 222 -4.76 -5.38 -4.99
N GLU A 223 -4.96 -6.56 -5.58
CA GLU A 223 -6.15 -7.36 -5.36
C GLU A 223 -6.33 -7.69 -3.88
N ALA A 224 -5.24 -8.01 -3.16
CA ALA A 224 -5.27 -8.23 -1.72
C ALA A 224 -5.69 -6.96 -0.96
N TYR A 225 -5.13 -5.79 -1.31
CA TYR A 225 -5.46 -4.51 -0.68
C TYR A 225 -6.89 -4.07 -0.99
N GLN A 226 -7.35 -4.26 -2.21
CA GLN A 226 -8.71 -3.97 -2.65
C GLN A 226 -9.69 -4.90 -1.95
N TRP A 227 -9.36 -6.18 -1.83
CA TRP A 227 -10.14 -7.14 -1.04
C TRP A 227 -10.19 -6.75 0.45
N LEU A 228 -9.05 -6.36 1.03
CA LEU A 228 -8.95 -5.84 2.40
C LEU A 228 -9.76 -4.55 2.58
N SER A 229 -9.78 -3.69 1.57
CA SER A 229 -10.55 -2.45 1.51
C SER A 229 -12.06 -2.71 1.48
N GLU A 230 -12.48 -3.76 0.79
CA GLU A 230 -13.88 -4.14 0.63
C GLU A 230 -14.44 -4.91 1.82
N HIS A 231 -13.61 -5.65 2.55
CA HIS A 231 -14.04 -6.57 3.62
C HIS A 231 -13.36 -6.34 4.99
N PRO A 232 -13.26 -5.09 5.51
CA PRO A 232 -12.54 -4.82 6.76
C PRO A 232 -13.20 -5.47 7.99
N VAL A 233 -14.53 -5.63 7.98
CA VAL A 233 -15.31 -6.21 9.08
C VAL A 233 -15.21 -7.74 9.12
N THR A 234 -15.09 -8.38 7.95
CA THR A 234 -15.00 -9.85 7.81
C THR A 234 -13.66 -10.38 8.33
N LEU A 235 -12.61 -9.55 8.34
CA LEU A 235 -11.37 -9.86 9.05
C LEU A 235 -11.56 -9.79 10.56
N GLN A 236 -12.10 -8.71 11.12
CA GLN A 236 -12.28 -8.62 12.58
C GLN A 236 -13.14 -9.76 13.17
N SER A 237 -14.16 -10.23 12.45
CA SER A 237 -15.02 -11.33 12.90
C SER A 237 -14.38 -12.73 12.78
N ARG A 238 -13.44 -12.93 11.84
CA ARG A 238 -12.64 -14.17 11.75
C ARG A 238 -11.39 -14.14 12.64
N LEU A 239 -11.10 -13.01 13.27
CA LEU A 239 -9.90 -12.76 14.07
C LEU A 239 -10.19 -12.59 15.58
N SER A 240 -11.46 -12.54 15.98
CA SER A 240 -11.82 -12.67 17.40
C SER A 240 -11.91 -14.15 17.75
N PRO A 241 -11.14 -14.67 18.73
CA PRO A 241 -11.43 -15.99 19.25
C PRO A 241 -12.80 -15.95 19.93
N GLY A 242 -13.67 -16.88 19.53
CA GLY A 242 -14.83 -17.24 20.36
C GLY A 242 -14.37 -17.95 21.63
#